data_AF-F0GCL2-F1
#
_entry.id   AF-F0GCL2-F1
#
_cell.length_a   1.000
_cell.length_b   1.000
_cell.length_c   1.000
_cell.angle_alpha   90.00
_cell.angle_beta   90.00
_cell.angle_gamma   90.00
#
_symmetry.space_group_name_H-M   'P 1'
#
loop_
_entity.id
_entity.type
_entity.pdbx_description
1 polymer ?
#
loop_
_entity_poly.entity_id
_entity_poly.type
_entity_poly.pdbx_seq_one_letter_code
_entity_poly.pdbx_strand_id
1 'polypeptide(L)'
;STGMLIVFVLYAAFAAYIHELIVGIAAMHSGWFPAFAVALITLTIGILIGFPAPALAVLVGFSAATGPAFADMGYDLKTGFLLRGSGQDPALELAGRRQQFLAATLGFVVAGIVVVLFHHGFFSRDMLPPVDRVYAASIRAGSSWDIARNLAIWAVPGALLQWLGGAKRQLGVLLSTGMLLTSPLAGFAVLFGLAIRFILLRTRGERDVAEMSAFAGGVIAGDALFSFTRSLIKLK
;
A
#
# COMPACT_ATOMS: atom_id res chain seq x y z
N SER A 1 26.99 14.41 8.80
CA SER A 1 27.73 14.11 10.05
C SER A 1 27.42 12.69 10.47
N THR A 2 28.30 12.05 11.24
CA THR A 2 28.07 10.69 11.78
C THR A 2 26.79 10.60 12.60
N GLY A 3 26.49 11.64 13.41
CA GLY A 3 25.24 11.72 14.16
C GLY A 3 23.99 11.69 13.27
N MET A 4 23.98 12.46 12.16
CA MET A 4 22.86 12.46 11.22
C MET A 4 22.66 11.10 10.54
N LEU A 5 23.76 10.39 10.25
CA LEU A 5 23.69 9.04 9.69
C LEU A 5 23.09 8.04 10.69
N ILE A 6 23.47 8.11 11.97
CA ILE A 6 22.89 7.24 13.01
C ILE A 6 21.39 7.51 13.15
N VAL A 7 20.99 8.79 13.24
CA VAL A 7 19.58 9.18 13.31
C VAL A 7 18.82 8.70 12.07
N PHE A 8 19.42 8.82 10.88
CA PHE A 8 18.85 8.33 9.64
C PHE A 8 18.62 6.82 9.67
N VAL A 9 19.63 6.02 10.04
CA VAL A 9 19.53 4.56 10.07
C VAL A 9 18.45 4.11 11.04
N LEU A 10 18.44 4.66 12.27
CA LEU A 10 17.44 4.32 13.28
C LEU A 10 16.04 4.72 12.82
N TYR A 11 15.89 5.91 12.25
CA TYR A 11 14.61 6.40 11.76
C TYR A 11 14.11 5.59 10.56
N ALA A 12 14.97 5.27 9.60
CA ALA A 12 14.61 4.49 8.42
C ALA A 12 14.20 3.05 8.80
N ALA A 13 14.90 2.42 9.74
CA ALA A 13 14.53 1.11 10.26
C ALA A 13 13.16 1.15 10.97
N PHE A 14 12.95 2.16 11.84
CA PHE A 14 11.67 2.36 12.50
C PHE A 14 10.54 2.63 11.50
N ALA A 15 10.77 3.51 10.53
CA ALA A 15 9.81 3.87 9.50
C ALA A 15 9.39 2.64 8.68
N ALA A 16 10.34 1.83 8.24
CA ALA A 16 10.08 0.61 7.47
C ALA A 16 9.27 -0.42 8.29
N TYR A 17 9.62 -0.61 9.56
CA TYR A 17 8.91 -1.52 10.47
C TYR A 17 7.48 -1.07 10.74
N ILE A 18 7.27 0.22 11.05
CA ILE A 18 5.93 0.77 11.27
C ILE A 18 5.10 0.74 9.99
N HIS A 19 5.73 1.02 8.84
CA HIS A 19 5.09 0.92 7.54
C HIS A 19 4.55 -0.49 7.30
N GLU A 20 5.40 -1.50 7.48
CA GLU A 20 5.05 -2.91 7.37
C GLU A 20 3.86 -3.28 8.27
N LEU A 21 3.91 -2.92 9.56
CA LEU A 21 2.85 -3.22 10.52
C LEU A 21 1.51 -2.56 10.16
N ILE A 22 1.51 -1.26 9.89
CA ILE A 22 0.26 -0.53 9.58
C ILE A 22 -0.36 -1.09 8.30
N VAL A 23 0.46 -1.30 7.27
CA VAL A 23 0.01 -1.74 5.95
C VAL A 23 -0.47 -3.19 5.99
N GLY A 24 0.23 -4.08 6.70
CA GLY A 24 -0.18 -5.47 6.91
C GLY A 24 -1.47 -5.61 7.69
N ILE A 25 -1.58 -4.92 8.83
CA ILE A 25 -2.79 -4.94 9.66
C ILE A 25 -3.98 -4.40 8.85
N ALA A 26 -3.78 -3.31 8.11
CA ALA A 26 -4.80 -2.77 7.22
C ALA A 26 -5.26 -3.78 6.16
N ALA A 27 -4.31 -4.44 5.49
CA ALA A 27 -4.61 -5.48 4.51
C ALA A 27 -5.44 -6.61 5.13
N MET A 28 -5.01 -7.13 6.28
CA MET A 28 -5.67 -8.27 6.95
C MET A 28 -7.09 -7.93 7.42
N HIS A 29 -7.32 -6.72 7.92
CA HIS A 29 -8.62 -6.31 8.47
C HIS A 29 -9.58 -5.76 7.42
N SER A 30 -9.12 -4.85 6.57
CA SER A 30 -9.98 -4.08 5.66
C SER A 30 -10.01 -4.63 4.24
N GLY A 31 -9.10 -5.54 3.88
CA GLY A 31 -8.93 -5.96 2.50
C GLY A 31 -8.14 -4.95 1.66
N TRP A 32 -7.71 -3.82 2.23
CA TRP A 32 -7.08 -2.70 1.55
C TRP A 32 -5.84 -2.22 2.33
N PHE A 33 -4.81 -1.69 1.63
CA PHE A 33 -3.52 -1.39 2.25
C PHE A 33 -3.00 0.04 1.91
N PRO A 34 -2.76 0.92 2.92
CA PRO A 34 -2.38 2.33 2.75
C PRO A 34 -0.89 2.55 2.45
N ALA A 35 -0.23 1.68 1.68
CA ALA A 35 1.24 1.72 1.53
C ALA A 35 1.78 3.09 1.11
N PHE A 36 1.13 3.73 0.14
CA PHE A 36 1.54 5.05 -0.31
C PHE A 36 1.44 6.12 0.79
N ALA A 37 0.30 6.19 1.48
CA ALA A 37 0.03 7.20 2.49
C ALA A 37 0.99 7.08 3.69
N VAL A 38 1.25 5.85 4.16
CA VAL A 38 2.16 5.62 5.28
C VAL A 38 3.61 5.95 4.90
N ALA A 39 4.02 5.66 3.66
CA ALA A 39 5.32 6.07 3.14
C ALA A 39 5.44 7.61 3.04
N LEU A 40 4.38 8.33 2.64
CA LEU A 40 4.38 9.79 2.64
C LEU A 40 4.50 10.40 4.04
N ILE A 41 3.82 9.83 5.03
CA ILE A 41 3.91 10.31 6.42
C ILE A 41 5.34 10.15 6.94
N THR A 42 5.93 8.97 6.75
CA THR A 42 7.32 8.70 7.18
C THR A 42 8.33 9.57 6.41
N LEU A 43 8.13 9.76 5.11
CA LEU A 43 8.91 10.71 4.32
C LEU A 43 8.80 12.14 4.88
N THR A 44 7.60 12.57 5.23
CA THR A 44 7.39 13.94 5.73
C THR A 44 8.05 14.15 7.07
N ILE A 45 7.96 13.18 7.99
CA ILE A 45 8.70 13.26 9.26
C ILE A 45 10.22 13.30 8.99
N GLY A 46 10.72 12.51 8.04
CA GLY A 46 12.13 12.59 7.61
C GLY A 46 12.52 13.98 7.08
N ILE A 47 11.63 14.62 6.31
CA ILE A 47 11.78 15.99 5.83
C ILE A 47 11.87 16.97 7.02
N LEU A 48 11.02 16.80 8.04
CA LEU A 48 11.01 17.64 9.25
C LEU A 48 12.25 17.44 10.14
N ILE A 49 12.81 16.23 10.19
CA ILE A 49 14.10 15.95 10.85
C ILE A 49 15.25 16.65 10.12
N GLY A 50 15.06 17.01 8.84
CA GLY A 50 16.04 17.73 8.03
C GLY A 50 17.03 16.80 7.32
N PHE A 51 16.64 15.55 7.01
CA PHE A 51 17.48 14.68 6.21
C PHE A 51 17.71 15.27 4.80
N PRO A 52 18.91 15.11 4.23
CA PRO A 52 19.20 15.61 2.89
C PRO A 52 18.38 14.83 1.85
N ALA A 53 18.07 15.48 0.72
CA ALA A 53 17.20 14.91 -0.33
C ALA A 53 17.59 13.48 -0.79
N PRO A 54 18.87 13.13 -1.00
CA PRO A 54 19.24 11.76 -1.34
C PRO A 54 18.88 10.75 -0.25
N ALA A 55 19.04 11.11 1.02
CA ALA A 55 18.67 10.26 2.15
C ALA A 55 17.15 10.09 2.23
N LEU A 56 16.38 11.15 1.98
CA LEU A 56 14.92 11.09 1.92
C LEU A 56 14.41 10.18 0.80
N ALA A 57 15.06 10.21 -0.38
CA ALA A 57 14.75 9.29 -1.48
C ALA A 57 15.00 7.83 -1.10
N VAL A 58 16.11 7.54 -0.42
CA VAL A 58 16.41 6.19 0.10
C VAL A 58 15.41 5.78 1.18
N LEU A 59 15.08 6.68 2.12
CA LEU A 59 14.10 6.44 3.19
C LEU A 59 12.74 6.05 2.63
N VAL A 60 12.20 6.83 1.70
CA VAL A 60 10.86 6.57 1.15
C VAL A 60 10.87 5.33 0.27
N GLY A 61 11.93 5.10 -0.51
CA GLY A 61 12.09 3.89 -1.30
C GLY A 61 12.15 2.63 -0.43
N PHE A 62 12.92 2.68 0.67
CA PHE A 62 13.02 1.58 1.62
C PHE A 62 11.69 1.30 2.33
N SER A 63 11.03 2.34 2.83
CA SER A 63 9.72 2.24 3.49
C SER A 63 8.63 1.74 2.54
N ALA A 64 8.57 2.26 1.31
CA ALA A 64 7.58 1.85 0.31
C ALA A 64 7.78 0.40 -0.18
N ALA A 65 9.00 -0.14 -0.08
CA ALA A 65 9.30 -1.51 -0.48
C ALA A 65 8.83 -2.58 0.53
N THR A 66 8.54 -2.22 1.78
CA THR A 66 8.16 -3.21 2.81
C THR A 66 6.65 -3.49 2.83
N GLY A 67 5.82 -2.46 2.95
CA GLY A 67 4.38 -2.63 3.17
C GLY A 67 3.62 -3.47 2.14
N PRO A 68 3.76 -3.23 0.82
CA PRO A 68 3.01 -3.99 -0.19
C PRO A 68 3.29 -5.50 -0.14
N ALA A 69 4.54 -5.90 0.06
CA ALA A 69 4.90 -7.31 0.17
C ALA A 69 4.27 -7.96 1.41
N PHE A 70 4.24 -7.24 2.52
CA PHE A 70 3.63 -7.73 3.76
C PHE A 70 2.10 -7.77 3.70
N ALA A 71 1.47 -6.82 2.99
CA ALA A 71 0.04 -6.86 2.68
C ALA A 71 -0.32 -8.10 1.84
N ASP A 72 0.48 -8.39 0.81
CA ASP A 72 0.32 -9.56 -0.06
C ASP A 72 0.40 -10.86 0.75
N MET A 73 1.42 -11.00 1.59
CA MET A 73 1.51 -12.10 2.55
C MET A 73 0.30 -12.19 3.47
N GLY A 74 -0.21 -11.04 3.95
CA GLY A 74 -1.41 -10.98 4.77
C GLY A 74 -2.65 -11.53 4.06
N TYR A 75 -2.83 -11.21 2.78
CA TYR A 75 -3.92 -11.75 1.95
C TYR A 75 -3.76 -13.25 1.71
N ASP A 76 -2.56 -13.69 1.35
CA ASP A 76 -2.27 -15.08 1.07
C ASP A 76 -2.50 -15.93 2.31
N LEU A 77 -1.90 -15.58 3.45
CA LEU A 77 -2.03 -16.34 4.68
C LEU A 77 -3.48 -16.41 5.16
N LYS A 78 -4.22 -15.30 5.08
CA LYS A 78 -5.65 -15.27 5.42
C LYS A 78 -6.47 -16.15 4.48
N THR A 79 -6.24 -16.04 3.17
CA THR A 79 -6.95 -16.84 2.16
C THR A 79 -6.68 -18.32 2.35
N GLY A 80 -5.41 -18.69 2.54
CA GLY A 80 -5.01 -20.06 2.83
C GLY A 80 -5.65 -20.60 4.10
N PHE A 81 -5.66 -19.83 5.19
CA PHE A 81 -6.31 -20.21 6.44
C PHE A 81 -7.80 -20.51 6.27
N LEU A 82 -8.51 -19.66 5.52
CA LEU A 82 -9.94 -19.86 5.24
C LEU A 82 -10.18 -21.11 4.38
N LEU A 83 -9.41 -21.30 3.30
CA LEU A 83 -9.56 -22.43 2.37
C LEU A 83 -9.25 -23.78 3.03
N ARG A 84 -8.39 -23.81 4.06
CA ARG A 84 -8.04 -25.03 4.81
C ARG A 84 -8.93 -25.29 6.02
N GLY A 85 -10.09 -24.65 6.10
CA GLY A 85 -11.06 -24.90 7.17
C GLY A 85 -10.73 -24.21 8.49
N SER A 86 -9.97 -23.10 8.46
CA SER A 86 -9.74 -22.23 9.63
C SER A 86 -9.12 -22.93 10.84
N GLY A 87 -8.15 -23.82 10.59
CA GLY A 87 -7.39 -24.51 11.63
C GLY A 87 -8.04 -25.79 12.18
N GLN A 88 -9.08 -26.31 11.52
CA GLN A 88 -9.70 -27.59 11.88
C GLN A 88 -8.73 -28.79 11.79
N ASP A 89 -7.80 -28.76 10.83
CA ASP A 89 -6.73 -29.76 10.68
C ASP A 89 -5.35 -29.08 10.83
N PRO A 90 -4.68 -29.28 11.98
CA PRO A 90 -3.35 -28.72 12.22
C PRO A 90 -2.27 -29.21 11.25
N ALA A 91 -2.35 -30.45 10.78
CA ALA A 91 -1.36 -31.02 9.87
C ALA A 91 -1.51 -30.41 8.47
N LEU A 92 -2.75 -30.30 7.98
CA LEU A 92 -3.05 -29.61 6.72
C LEU A 92 -2.68 -28.12 6.78
N GLU A 93 -2.93 -27.46 7.91
CA GLU A 93 -2.58 -26.05 8.08
C GLU A 93 -1.06 -25.84 8.05
N LEU A 94 -0.29 -26.69 8.73
CA LEU A 94 1.17 -26.63 8.72
C LEU A 94 1.74 -26.87 7.32
N ALA A 95 1.25 -27.90 6.62
CA ALA A 95 1.64 -28.19 5.26
C ALA A 95 1.30 -27.04 4.30
N GLY A 96 0.08 -26.48 4.42
CA GLY A 96 -0.37 -25.35 3.63
C GLY A 96 0.47 -24.10 3.82
N ARG A 97 0.76 -23.72 5.07
CA ARG A 97 1.64 -22.58 5.38
C ARG A 97 3.04 -22.75 4.79
N ARG A 98 3.58 -23.98 4.84
CA ARG A 98 4.89 -24.28 4.24
C ARG A 98 4.88 -24.06 2.73
N GLN A 99 3.82 -24.48 2.03
CA GLN A 99 3.67 -24.24 0.59
C GLN A 99 3.52 -22.75 0.28
N GLN A 100 2.74 -22.00 1.06
CA GLN A 100 2.60 -20.55 0.89
C GLN A 100 3.93 -19.81 1.08
N PHE A 101 4.71 -20.20 2.10
CA PHE A 101 6.05 -19.66 2.31
C PHE A 101 6.98 -19.93 1.12
N LEU A 102 6.98 -21.16 0.60
CA LEU A 102 7.80 -21.52 -0.57
C LEU A 102 7.36 -20.74 -1.83
N ALA A 103 6.05 -20.64 -2.08
CA ALA A 103 5.51 -19.90 -3.22
C ALA A 103 5.85 -18.40 -3.14
N ALA A 104 5.67 -17.78 -1.97
CA ALA A 104 6.02 -16.38 -1.75
C ALA A 104 7.52 -16.13 -1.92
N THR A 105 8.37 -17.03 -1.38
CA THR A 105 9.83 -16.93 -1.53
C THR A 105 10.24 -17.06 -3.01
N LEU A 106 9.65 -18.00 -3.74
CA LEU A 106 9.90 -18.16 -5.18
C LEU A 106 9.47 -16.91 -5.95
N GLY A 107 8.27 -16.39 -5.68
CA GLY A 107 7.76 -15.17 -6.28
C GLY A 107 8.67 -13.97 -6.02
N PHE A 108 9.15 -13.82 -4.79
CA PHE A 108 10.11 -12.78 -4.41
C PHE A 108 11.42 -12.88 -5.20
N VAL A 109 12.00 -14.09 -5.31
CA VAL A 109 13.25 -14.31 -6.08
C VAL A 109 13.04 -13.99 -7.56
N VAL A 110 11.96 -14.48 -8.16
CA VAL A 110 11.64 -14.23 -9.57
C VAL A 110 11.42 -12.74 -9.82
N ALA A 111 10.67 -12.06 -8.96
CA ALA A 111 10.46 -10.61 -9.04
C ALA A 111 11.79 -9.85 -8.96
N GLY A 112 12.67 -10.24 -8.03
CA GLY A 112 14.02 -9.66 -7.91
C GLY A 112 14.85 -9.81 -9.19
N ILE A 113 14.85 -10.99 -9.80
CA ILE A 113 15.53 -11.25 -11.08
C ILE A 113 14.96 -10.35 -12.18
N VAL A 114 13.64 -10.27 -12.31
CA VAL A 114 12.98 -9.42 -13.31
C VAL A 114 13.35 -7.95 -13.11
N VAL A 115 13.33 -7.43 -11.88
CA VAL A 115 13.74 -6.04 -11.61
C VAL A 115 15.19 -5.81 -12.02
N VAL A 116 16.12 -6.69 -11.63
CA VAL A 116 17.54 -6.57 -12.00
C VAL A 116 17.74 -6.56 -13.51
N LEU A 117 17.04 -7.43 -14.24
CA LEU A 117 17.18 -7.53 -15.70
C LEU A 117 16.56 -6.35 -16.46
N PHE A 118 15.42 -5.81 -15.98
CA PHE A 118 14.61 -4.87 -16.76
C PHE A 118 14.63 -3.42 -16.26
N HIS A 119 15.12 -3.12 -15.05
CA HIS A 119 15.06 -1.77 -14.46
C HIS A 119 15.64 -0.67 -15.38
N HIS A 120 16.77 -0.92 -16.03
CA HIS A 120 17.40 0.07 -16.92
C HIS A 120 16.49 0.44 -18.10
N GLY A 121 15.75 -0.53 -18.64
CA GLY A 121 14.78 -0.30 -19.71
C GLY A 121 13.60 0.57 -19.28
N PHE A 122 13.16 0.44 -18.02
CA PHE A 122 12.12 1.29 -17.45
C PHE A 122 12.63 2.71 -17.20
N PHE A 123 13.80 2.85 -16.57
CA PHE A 123 14.35 4.16 -16.20
C PHE A 123 14.77 4.99 -17.42
N SER A 124 15.39 4.37 -18.43
CA SER A 124 15.79 5.07 -19.67
C SER A 124 14.61 5.66 -20.46
N ARG A 125 13.37 5.21 -20.18
CA ARG A 125 12.14 5.66 -20.84
C ARG A 125 11.22 6.47 -19.92
N ASP A 126 11.70 6.88 -18.74
CA ASP A 126 10.91 7.61 -17.73
C ASP A 126 9.62 6.86 -17.32
N MET A 127 9.63 5.53 -17.40
CA MET A 127 8.52 4.66 -16.99
C MET A 127 8.55 4.43 -15.48
N LEU A 128 8.53 5.53 -14.73
CA LEU A 128 8.46 5.52 -13.28
C LEU A 128 6.99 5.43 -12.82
N PRO A 129 6.70 4.63 -11.78
CA PRO A 129 5.44 4.72 -11.06
C PRO A 129 5.05 6.18 -10.77
N PRO A 130 3.79 6.59 -10.98
CA PRO A 130 3.34 7.96 -10.70
C PRO A 130 3.63 8.43 -9.27
N VAL A 131 3.65 7.48 -8.33
CA VAL A 131 3.91 7.70 -6.91
C VAL A 131 5.31 8.29 -6.66
N ASP A 132 6.32 7.91 -7.44
CA ASP A 132 7.69 8.38 -7.30
C ASP A 132 7.80 9.87 -7.58
N ARG A 133 6.99 10.37 -8.52
CA ARG A 133 6.91 11.80 -8.82
C ARG A 133 6.31 12.57 -7.65
N VAL A 134 5.36 11.99 -6.93
CA VAL A 134 4.78 12.59 -5.72
C VAL A 134 5.83 12.67 -4.62
N TYR A 135 6.57 11.59 -4.35
CA TYR A 135 7.67 11.62 -3.37
C TYR A 135 8.72 12.66 -3.72
N ALA A 136 9.16 12.72 -4.97
CA ALA A 136 10.13 13.71 -5.42
C ALA A 136 9.58 15.14 -5.30
N ALA A 137 8.29 15.35 -5.61
CA ALA A 137 7.64 16.64 -5.42
C ALA A 137 7.55 17.02 -3.94
N SER A 138 7.23 16.09 -3.04
CA SER A 138 7.21 16.32 -1.59
C SER A 138 8.60 16.68 -1.05
N ILE A 139 9.65 15.98 -1.49
CA ILE A 139 11.04 16.29 -1.11
C ILE A 139 11.44 17.68 -1.60
N ARG A 140 11.11 18.03 -2.85
CA ARG A 140 11.43 19.34 -3.45
C ARG A 140 10.62 20.48 -2.84
N ALA A 141 9.35 20.25 -2.52
CA ALA A 141 8.50 21.22 -1.84
C ALA A 141 9.10 21.59 -0.48
N GLY A 142 9.85 20.67 0.14
CA GLY A 142 10.64 20.91 1.33
C GLY A 142 9.78 21.23 2.56
N SER A 143 10.37 21.17 3.74
CA SER A 143 9.68 21.50 4.99
C SER A 143 9.38 23.00 5.08
N SER A 144 8.36 23.50 4.40
CA SER A 144 7.77 24.75 4.86
C SER A 144 7.10 24.48 6.20
N TRP A 145 7.28 25.40 7.15
CA TRP A 145 6.59 25.35 8.43
C TRP A 145 5.06 25.23 8.24
N ASP A 146 4.55 25.79 7.14
CA ASP A 146 3.14 25.66 6.74
C ASP A 146 2.73 24.22 6.43
N ILE A 147 3.56 23.41 5.75
CA ILE A 147 3.25 22.00 5.48
C ILE A 147 3.21 21.20 6.79
N ALA A 148 4.17 21.43 7.69
CA ALA A 148 4.22 20.77 8.99
C ALA A 148 2.97 21.11 9.83
N ARG A 149 2.59 22.39 9.86
CA ARG A 149 1.40 22.89 10.55
C ARG A 149 0.12 22.32 9.95
N ASN A 150 0.01 22.30 8.62
CA ASN A 150 -1.17 21.74 7.94
C ASN A 150 -1.30 20.24 8.21
N LEU A 151 -0.20 19.48 8.19
CA LEU A 151 -0.20 18.07 8.56
C LEU A 151 -0.63 17.86 10.01
N ALA A 152 -0.15 18.66 10.94
CA ALA A 152 -0.57 18.59 12.34
C ALA A 152 -2.07 18.89 12.50
N ILE A 153 -2.59 19.91 11.81
CA ILE A 153 -4.02 20.27 11.84
C ILE A 153 -4.87 19.15 11.23
N TRP A 154 -4.49 18.61 10.07
CA TRP A 154 -5.24 17.55 9.37
C TRP A 154 -5.06 16.16 9.98
N ALA A 155 -4.01 15.94 10.78
CA ALA A 155 -3.87 14.72 11.57
C ALA A 155 -4.97 14.61 12.64
N VAL A 156 -5.47 15.73 13.18
CA VAL A 156 -6.54 15.75 14.19
C VAL A 156 -7.85 15.14 13.67
N PRO A 157 -8.46 15.60 12.56
CA PRO A 157 -9.69 15.01 12.04
C PRO A 157 -9.47 13.56 11.59
N GLY A 158 -8.31 13.23 11.01
CA GLY A 158 -7.97 11.84 10.67
C GLY A 158 -7.93 10.93 11.91
N ALA A 159 -7.28 11.38 12.99
CA ALA A 159 -7.19 10.64 14.24
C ALA A 159 -8.55 10.51 14.95
N LEU A 160 -9.35 11.57 14.99
CA LEU A 160 -10.70 11.55 15.55
C LEU A 160 -11.59 10.56 14.81
N LEU A 161 -11.55 10.59 13.48
CA LEU A 161 -12.36 9.71 12.63
C LEU A 161 -11.88 8.25 12.71
N GLN A 162 -10.57 8.03 12.85
CA GLN A 162 -10.01 6.71 13.15
C GLN A 162 -10.43 6.20 14.53
N TRP A 163 -10.43 7.06 15.54
CA TRP A 163 -10.84 6.72 16.90
C TRP A 163 -12.34 6.37 16.96
N LEU A 164 -13.20 7.20 16.35
CA LEU A 164 -14.64 6.96 16.24
C LEU A 164 -14.97 5.72 15.41
N GLY A 165 -14.23 5.47 14.33
CA GLY A 165 -14.41 4.31 13.45
C GLY A 165 -13.91 2.99 14.04
N GLY A 166 -13.03 3.06 15.05
CA GLY A 166 -12.36 1.90 15.63
C GLY A 166 -11.34 1.24 14.70
N ALA A 167 -10.49 0.38 15.27
CA ALA A 167 -9.40 -0.29 14.55
C ALA A 167 -9.89 -1.20 13.41
N LYS A 168 -11.11 -1.76 13.50
CA LYS A 168 -11.68 -2.64 12.47
C LYS A 168 -12.04 -1.92 11.18
N ARG A 169 -12.53 -0.68 11.24
CA ARG A 169 -13.07 0.03 10.06
C ARG A 169 -12.04 0.92 9.38
N GLN A 170 -10.98 1.31 10.11
CA GLN A 170 -9.86 2.08 9.57
C GLN A 170 -10.27 3.37 8.83
N LEU A 171 -11.33 4.02 9.31
CA LEU A 171 -11.99 5.11 8.59
C LEU A 171 -11.05 6.30 8.36
N GLY A 172 -10.17 6.61 9.32
CA GLY A 172 -9.23 7.72 9.18
C GLY A 172 -8.19 7.44 8.10
N VAL A 173 -7.69 6.21 8.04
CA VAL A 173 -6.75 5.76 7.00
C VAL A 173 -7.40 5.84 5.62
N LEU A 174 -8.64 5.35 5.47
CA LEU A 174 -9.38 5.40 4.21
C LEU A 174 -9.63 6.85 3.76
N LEU A 175 -9.99 7.75 4.68
CA LEU A 175 -10.18 9.17 4.40
C LEU A 175 -8.89 9.83 3.91
N SER A 176 -7.79 9.66 4.65
CA SER A 176 -6.48 10.24 4.27
C SER A 176 -6.06 9.79 2.88
N THR A 177 -6.36 8.55 2.53
CA THR A 177 -5.95 7.99 1.24
C THR A 177 -6.88 8.41 0.10
N GLY A 178 -8.17 8.58 0.38
CA GLY A 178 -9.11 9.21 -0.54
C GLY A 178 -8.76 10.67 -0.84
N MET A 179 -8.25 11.42 0.15
CA MET A 179 -7.78 12.80 -0.05
C MET A 179 -6.55 12.91 -0.95
N LEU A 180 -5.81 11.82 -1.16
CA LEU A 180 -4.68 11.78 -2.10
C LEU A 180 -5.13 11.60 -3.56
N LEU A 181 -6.42 11.32 -3.81
CA LEU A 181 -6.98 11.27 -5.16
C LEU A 181 -7.08 12.68 -5.73
N THR A 182 -6.15 13.02 -6.62
CA THR A 182 -6.15 14.31 -7.33
C THR A 182 -7.13 14.37 -8.50
N SER A 183 -7.74 13.23 -8.87
CA SER A 183 -8.70 13.12 -9.96
C SER A 183 -10.14 13.04 -9.45
N PRO A 184 -11.00 14.05 -9.72
CA PRO A 184 -12.41 14.00 -9.37
C PRO A 184 -13.13 12.78 -9.96
N LEU A 185 -12.76 12.35 -11.16
CA LEU A 185 -13.33 11.17 -11.83
C LEU A 185 -13.06 9.89 -11.04
N ALA A 186 -11.87 9.74 -10.45
CA ALA A 186 -11.55 8.60 -9.59
C ALA A 186 -12.44 8.60 -8.34
N GLY A 187 -12.68 9.78 -7.75
CA GLY A 187 -13.62 9.94 -6.64
C GLY A 187 -15.05 9.50 -7.00
N PHE A 188 -15.57 9.95 -8.16
CA PHE A 188 -16.89 9.53 -8.63
C PHE A 188 -16.98 8.04 -8.93
N ALA A 189 -15.93 7.43 -9.49
CA ALA A 189 -15.88 5.99 -9.71
C ALA A 189 -15.95 5.20 -8.40
N VAL A 190 -15.24 5.65 -7.36
CA VAL A 190 -15.32 5.06 -6.01
C VAL A 190 -16.73 5.21 -5.43
N LEU A 191 -17.35 6.39 -5.53
CA LEU A 191 -18.72 6.62 -5.06
C LEU A 191 -19.72 5.72 -5.79
N PHE A 192 -19.57 5.55 -7.11
CA PHE A 192 -20.41 4.66 -7.91
C PHE A 192 -20.23 3.19 -7.49
N GLY A 193 -19.00 2.74 -7.29
CA GLY A 193 -18.70 1.40 -6.76
C GLY A 193 -19.31 1.18 -5.37
N LEU A 194 -19.25 2.17 -4.49
CA LEU A 194 -19.88 2.14 -3.17
C LEU A 194 -21.41 2.10 -3.27
N ALA A 195 -22.01 2.84 -4.20
CA ALA A 195 -23.46 2.81 -4.43
C ALA A 195 -23.91 1.42 -4.91
N ILE A 196 -23.20 0.81 -5.87
CA ILE A 196 -23.47 -0.56 -6.31
C ILE A 196 -23.34 -1.53 -5.13
N ARG A 197 -22.24 -1.42 -4.35
CA ARG A 197 -22.02 -2.27 -3.19
C ARG A 197 -23.15 -2.16 -2.17
N PHE A 198 -23.60 -0.94 -1.89
CA PHE A 198 -24.69 -0.67 -0.95
C PHE A 198 -26.02 -1.30 -1.42
N ILE A 199 -26.36 -1.15 -2.71
CA ILE A 199 -27.57 -1.73 -3.31
C ILE A 199 -27.52 -3.27 -3.25
N LEU A 200 -26.39 -3.87 -3.63
CA LEU A 200 -26.22 -5.33 -3.62
C LEU A 200 -26.31 -5.90 -2.20
N LEU A 201 -25.66 -5.28 -1.21
CA LEU A 201 -25.76 -5.70 0.18
C LEU A 201 -27.19 -5.61 0.72
N ARG A 202 -27.95 -4.59 0.32
CA ARG A 202 -29.35 -4.42 0.76
C ARG A 202 -30.31 -5.41 0.09
N THR A 203 -30.03 -5.80 -1.15
CA THR A 203 -30.92 -6.68 -1.94
C THR A 203 -30.61 -8.16 -1.76
N ARG A 204 -29.33 -8.54 -1.64
CA ARG A 204 -28.87 -9.93 -1.61
C ARG A 204 -28.26 -10.37 -0.26
N GLY A 205 -28.05 -9.43 0.66
CA GLY A 205 -27.48 -9.69 1.98
C GLY A 205 -25.98 -9.98 1.95
N GLU A 206 -25.43 -10.44 3.08
CA GLU A 206 -23.98 -10.64 3.25
C GLU A 206 -23.44 -11.91 2.57
N ARG A 207 -24.30 -12.78 2.04
CA ARG A 207 -23.91 -14.05 1.39
C ARG A 207 -23.04 -13.84 0.14
N ASP A 208 -23.28 -12.76 -0.60
CA ASP A 208 -22.59 -12.50 -1.89
C ASP A 208 -21.31 -11.67 -1.73
N VAL A 209 -20.89 -11.33 -0.50
CA VAL A 209 -19.68 -10.51 -0.26
C VAL A 209 -18.43 -11.17 -0.86
N ALA A 210 -18.34 -12.51 -0.79
CA ALA A 210 -17.24 -13.26 -1.39
C ALA A 210 -17.24 -13.14 -2.92
N GLU A 211 -18.39 -13.28 -3.58
CA GLU A 211 -18.53 -13.15 -5.03
C GLU A 211 -18.25 -11.72 -5.50
N MET A 212 -18.75 -10.72 -4.79
CA MET A 212 -18.48 -9.31 -5.07
C MET A 212 -16.97 -9.01 -4.94
N SER A 213 -16.31 -9.59 -3.95
CA SER A 213 -14.86 -9.43 -3.76
C SER A 213 -14.07 -10.13 -4.87
N ALA A 214 -14.50 -11.32 -5.31
CA ALA A 214 -13.89 -12.05 -6.42
C ALA A 214 -14.04 -11.28 -7.75
N PHE A 215 -15.23 -10.72 -8.00
CA PHE A 215 -15.47 -9.86 -9.17
C PHE A 215 -14.57 -8.62 -9.14
N ALA A 216 -14.47 -7.94 -8.00
CA ALA A 216 -13.58 -6.79 -7.84
C ALA A 216 -12.11 -7.15 -8.13
N GLY A 217 -11.64 -8.30 -7.63
CA GLY A 217 -10.32 -8.85 -7.97
C GLY A 217 -10.15 -9.09 -9.46
N GLY A 218 -11.16 -9.64 -10.13
CA GLY A 218 -11.17 -9.83 -11.58
C GLY A 218 -11.09 -8.51 -12.37
N VAL A 219 -11.80 -7.46 -11.94
CA VAL A 219 -11.73 -6.13 -12.55
C VAL A 219 -10.31 -5.53 -12.41
N ILE A 220 -9.69 -5.67 -11.24
CA ILE A 220 -8.31 -5.21 -11.00
C ILE A 220 -7.32 -5.98 -11.89
N ALA A 221 -7.46 -7.30 -11.97
CA ALA A 221 -6.62 -8.12 -12.84
C ALA A 221 -6.78 -7.75 -14.32
N GLY A 222 -8.02 -7.48 -14.75
CA GLY A 222 -8.31 -6.99 -16.10
C GLY A 222 -7.68 -5.64 -16.41
N ASP A 223 -7.77 -4.67 -15.49
CA ASP A 223 -7.12 -3.37 -15.63
C ASP A 223 -5.59 -3.47 -15.67
N ALA A 224 -5.00 -4.34 -14.84
CA ALA A 224 -3.57 -4.63 -14.86
C ALA A 224 -3.14 -5.21 -16.21
N LEU A 225 -3.88 -6.19 -16.76
CA LEU A 225 -3.59 -6.78 -18.06
C LEU A 225 -3.75 -5.76 -19.20
N PHE A 226 -4.80 -4.94 -19.16
CA PHE A 226 -5.02 -3.86 -20.12
C PHE A 226 -3.87 -2.85 -20.08
N SER A 227 -3.49 -2.39 -18.90
CA SER A 227 -2.41 -1.43 -18.70
C SER A 227 -1.04 -1.97 -19.13
N PHE A 228 -0.76 -3.23 -18.81
CA PHE A 228 0.43 -3.94 -19.26
C PHE A 228 0.47 -4.04 -20.79
N THR A 229 -0.62 -4.53 -21.40
CA THR A 229 -0.72 -4.69 -22.86
C THR A 229 -0.61 -3.35 -23.58
N ARG A 230 -1.27 -2.30 -23.07
CA ARG A 230 -1.15 -0.95 -23.60
C ARG A 230 0.28 -0.42 -23.51
N SER A 231 0.99 -0.73 -22.43
CA SER A 231 2.40 -0.37 -22.27
C SER A 231 3.28 -1.12 -23.27
N LEU A 232 3.02 -2.41 -23.53
CA LEU A 232 3.67 -3.19 -24.59
C LEU A 232 3.41 -2.62 -26.00
N ILE A 233 2.20 -2.14 -26.27
CA ILE A 233 1.88 -1.51 -27.55
C ILE A 233 2.63 -0.18 -27.71
N LYS A 234 2.76 0.59 -26.63
CA LYS A 234 3.58 1.82 -26.60
C LYS A 234 5.10 1.57 -26.62
N LEU A 235 5.53 0.33 -26.39
CA LEU A 235 6.94 -0.09 -26.45
C LEU A 235 7.40 -0.35 -27.91
N LYS A 236 6.48 -0.41 -28.89
CA LYS A 236 6.78 -0.34 -30.32
C LYS A 236 6.86 1.12 -30.77
#